data_AF-A0A854QN80-F1
#
_entry.id   AF-A0A854QN80-F1
#
_cell.length_a   1.000
_cell.length_b   1.000
_cell.length_c   1.000
_cell.angle_alpha   90.00
_cell.angle_beta   90.00
_cell.angle_gamma   90.00
#
_symmetry.space_group_name_H-M   'P 1'
#
loop_
_entity.id
_entity.type
_entity.pdbx_description
1 polymer ?
#
loop_
_entity_poly.entity_id
_entity_poly.type
_entity_poly.pdbx_seq_one_letter_code
_entity_poly.pdbx_strand_id
1 'polypeptide(L)'
;MPQLKTYTDQPVVLLTNDDGPPCASSPNIYAFCKLLQSRLGWDVRVVIPDCQKSWVGKSYAISDIVTANYFYPLEPDGLKGEITQIRRPLKEGESMEWVLLSGTPATCANIALHNLYPGQIDLVISGPNHGRNSSTAFALSSGTLGAALAASLSVPVPGPLTSPSLHENHMPCIAISYGVVTRPVPDRILELASETAVDVCQQLFDNWGEDKEVGGKGLVPIYSINIPLVEAALEKNERKIVSTEMWRNAYGRLFKTTKLSKASYDPGDDPVQIVHGNMTNQDKPNAVQASASLPSHPHTSKTSTAGPAALPTPAPPSPIVPKETKEEDQQLKFHFAPNMHPLLFPPEGSVPEGTDAWAFAKGWISVTPMRAEYACLGATSME
;
A
#
# COMPACT_ATOMS: atom_id res chain seq x y z
N MET A 1 27.55 7.13 -3.89
CA MET A 1 26.40 6.79 -4.76
C MET A 1 25.99 8.08 -5.44
N PRO A 2 25.79 8.10 -6.77
CA PRO A 2 25.40 9.33 -7.45
C PRO A 2 23.92 9.64 -7.18
N GLN A 3 23.54 10.91 -7.34
CA GLN A 3 22.15 11.31 -7.41
C GLN A 3 21.47 10.64 -8.61
N LEU A 4 20.21 10.25 -8.45
CA LEU A 4 19.41 9.72 -9.53
C LEU A 4 19.27 10.81 -10.62
N LYS A 5 19.57 10.44 -11.87
CA LYS A 5 19.42 11.38 -12.98
C LYS A 5 17.94 11.70 -13.20
N THR A 6 17.67 12.90 -13.70
CA THR A 6 16.33 13.38 -14.04
C THR A 6 16.28 13.98 -15.44
N TYR A 7 15.08 14.07 -16.02
CA TYR A 7 14.84 14.77 -17.29
C TYR A 7 14.90 16.29 -17.16
N THR A 8 14.60 16.83 -15.98
CA THR A 8 14.65 18.28 -15.69
C THR A 8 15.26 18.55 -14.31
N ASP A 9 15.54 19.81 -13.98
CA ASP A 9 16.06 20.20 -12.66
C ASP A 9 15.08 19.89 -11.52
N GLN A 10 13.78 19.80 -11.82
CA GLN A 10 12.74 19.42 -10.88
C GLN A 10 12.36 17.95 -11.10
N PRO A 11 12.59 17.04 -10.14
CA PRO A 11 12.21 15.64 -10.29
C PRO A 11 10.69 15.48 -10.43
N VAL A 12 10.27 14.69 -11.41
CA VAL A 12 8.87 14.31 -11.60
C VAL A 12 8.66 12.90 -11.04
N VAL A 13 7.83 12.81 -10.00
CA VAL A 13 7.57 11.58 -9.27
C VAL A 13 6.16 11.10 -9.54
N LEU A 14 6.03 9.85 -9.96
CA LEU A 14 4.76 9.16 -9.96
C LEU A 14 4.49 8.59 -8.57
N LEU A 15 3.43 9.05 -7.91
CA LEU A 15 2.94 8.49 -6.65
C LEU A 15 1.72 7.59 -6.93
N THR A 16 1.81 6.34 -6.46
CA THR A 16 0.73 5.36 -6.53
C THR A 16 0.56 4.64 -5.18
N ASN A 17 -0.48 3.83 -5.00
CA ASN A 17 -0.67 2.99 -3.82
C ASN A 17 -1.63 1.83 -4.12
N ASP A 18 -1.90 1.01 -3.11
CA ASP A 18 -2.97 0.00 -3.11
C ASP A 18 -4.14 0.34 -2.18
N ASP A 19 -3.98 1.27 -1.24
CA ASP A 19 -5.05 1.67 -0.32
C ASP A 19 -6.17 2.51 -0.96
N GLY A 20 -5.90 3.12 -2.13
CA GLY A 20 -6.82 4.01 -2.83
C GLY A 20 -6.80 5.46 -2.33
N PRO A 21 -7.81 6.29 -2.68
CA PRO A 21 -7.87 7.70 -2.28
C PRO A 21 -8.05 7.87 -0.76
N PRO A 22 -7.83 9.09 -0.21
CA PRO A 22 -7.81 9.32 1.23
C PRO A 22 -9.12 8.88 1.89
N CYS A 23 -8.98 7.98 2.86
CA CYS A 23 -10.09 7.42 3.63
C CYS A 23 -9.54 6.75 4.90
N ALA A 24 -10.41 6.13 5.71
CA ALA A 24 -9.99 5.46 6.94
C ALA A 24 -8.93 4.35 6.73
N SER A 25 -8.94 3.67 5.57
CA SER A 25 -7.90 2.68 5.21
C SER A 25 -6.72 3.25 4.44
N SER A 26 -6.80 4.50 3.96
CA SER A 26 -5.73 5.21 3.24
C SER A 26 -5.45 6.58 3.89
N PRO A 27 -5.08 6.63 5.17
CA PRO A 27 -4.98 7.91 5.90
C PRO A 27 -3.74 8.75 5.50
N ASN A 28 -2.76 8.15 4.82
CA ASN A 28 -1.41 8.70 4.78
C ASN A 28 -1.01 9.33 3.43
N ILE A 29 -1.60 8.88 2.31
CA ILE A 29 -1.12 9.25 0.97
C ILE A 29 -1.19 10.75 0.69
N TYR A 30 -2.24 11.42 1.18
CA TYR A 30 -2.40 12.86 0.98
C TYR A 30 -1.29 13.68 1.65
N ALA A 31 -1.11 13.47 2.96
CA ALA A 31 -0.08 14.16 3.75
C ALA A 31 1.33 13.88 3.21
N PHE A 32 1.62 12.62 2.85
CA PHE A 32 2.90 12.26 2.25
C PHE A 32 3.15 12.98 0.91
N CYS A 33 2.15 13.02 0.03
CA CYS A 33 2.21 13.75 -1.23
C CYS A 33 2.51 15.25 -1.02
N LYS A 34 1.78 15.88 -0.09
CA LYS A 34 2.00 17.29 0.26
C LYS A 34 3.40 17.56 0.80
N LEU A 35 3.96 16.65 1.59
CA LEU A 35 5.32 16.79 2.12
C LEU A 35 6.39 16.64 1.05
N LEU A 36 6.24 15.69 0.11
CA LEU A 36 7.13 15.59 -1.05
C LEU A 36 7.17 16.90 -1.85
N GLN A 37 6.00 17.48 -2.13
CA GLN A 37 5.90 18.74 -2.87
C GLN A 37 6.47 19.92 -2.07
N SER A 38 6.05 20.12 -0.82
CA SER A 38 6.37 21.32 -0.05
C SER A 38 7.80 21.32 0.51
N ARG A 39 8.35 20.17 0.90
CA ARG A 39 9.70 20.07 1.46
C ARG A 39 10.79 19.86 0.42
N LEU A 40 10.52 19.03 -0.59
CA LEU A 40 11.53 18.65 -1.58
C LEU A 40 11.36 19.41 -2.91
N GLY A 41 10.22 20.08 -3.10
CA GLY A 41 9.92 20.77 -4.36
C GLY A 41 9.67 19.81 -5.52
N TRP A 42 9.39 18.53 -5.29
CA TRP A 42 9.17 17.55 -6.36
C TRP A 42 7.81 17.74 -7.05
N ASP A 43 7.76 17.52 -8.37
CA ASP A 43 6.50 17.49 -9.11
C ASP A 43 5.86 16.11 -8.97
N VAL A 44 4.84 16.00 -8.12
CA VAL A 44 4.19 14.72 -7.81
C VAL A 44 2.93 14.52 -8.65
N ARG A 45 2.94 13.47 -9.48
CA ARG A 45 1.80 12.99 -10.27
C ARG A 45 1.14 11.83 -9.55
N VAL A 46 -0.12 11.96 -9.14
CA VAL A 46 -0.81 10.91 -8.39
C VAL A 46 -1.71 10.10 -9.32
N VAL A 47 -1.43 8.80 -9.44
CA VAL A 47 -2.24 7.85 -10.20
C VAL A 47 -2.44 6.58 -9.36
N ILE A 48 -3.67 6.36 -8.93
CA ILE A 48 -4.00 5.32 -7.94
C ILE A 48 -5.27 4.56 -8.33
N PRO A 49 -5.50 3.37 -7.76
CA PRO A 49 -6.80 2.71 -7.82
C PRO A 49 -7.92 3.60 -7.25
N ASP A 50 -9.12 3.49 -7.80
CA ASP A 50 -10.31 4.21 -7.32
C ASP A 50 -10.87 3.67 -5.99
N CYS A 51 -10.36 2.53 -5.53
CA CYS A 51 -10.73 1.87 -4.28
C CYS A 51 -9.58 1.01 -3.73
N GLN A 52 -9.71 0.53 -2.49
CA GLN A 52 -8.76 -0.37 -1.84
C GLN A 52 -8.53 -1.67 -2.64
N LYS A 53 -7.26 -2.01 -2.90
CA LYS A 53 -6.78 -3.19 -3.65
C LYS A 53 -5.65 -3.93 -2.91
N SER A 54 -5.67 -3.97 -1.58
CA SER A 54 -4.74 -4.77 -0.77
C SER A 54 -4.72 -6.26 -1.17
N TRP A 55 -3.57 -6.92 -0.98
CA TRP A 55 -3.37 -8.37 -1.18
C TRP A 55 -3.52 -8.89 -2.62
N VAL A 56 -3.38 -8.00 -3.61
CA VAL A 56 -3.46 -8.34 -5.04
C VAL A 56 -2.11 -8.63 -5.70
N GLY A 57 -1.00 -8.51 -4.97
CA GLY A 57 0.36 -8.65 -5.49
C GLY A 57 0.61 -7.79 -6.73
N LYS A 58 1.31 -8.36 -7.72
CA LYS A 58 1.65 -7.71 -9.01
C LYS A 58 0.64 -8.04 -10.13
N SER A 59 -0.66 -8.03 -9.85
CA SER A 59 -1.70 -8.38 -10.83
C SER A 59 -2.03 -7.24 -11.81
N TYR A 60 -2.33 -7.56 -13.07
CA TYR A 60 -2.85 -6.61 -14.07
C TYR A 60 -4.33 -6.88 -14.37
N ALA A 61 -5.09 -5.82 -14.67
CA ALA A 61 -6.45 -5.93 -15.17
C ALA A 61 -6.44 -6.20 -16.69
N ILE A 62 -6.32 -7.46 -17.08
CA ILE A 62 -6.14 -7.86 -18.49
C ILE A 62 -7.45 -7.99 -19.28
N SER A 63 -8.55 -8.30 -18.60
CA SER A 63 -9.85 -8.55 -19.23
C SER A 63 -10.79 -7.36 -19.11
N ASP A 64 -10.53 -6.47 -18.16
CA ASP A 64 -11.40 -5.35 -17.85
C ASP A 64 -10.99 -4.11 -18.64
N ILE A 65 -11.97 -3.32 -19.07
CA ILE A 65 -11.73 -1.97 -19.58
C ILE A 65 -11.45 -1.06 -18.38
N VAL A 66 -10.23 -0.55 -18.29
CA VAL A 66 -9.83 0.37 -17.22
C VAL A 66 -10.32 1.78 -17.56
N THR A 67 -11.09 2.37 -16.64
CA THR A 67 -11.62 3.72 -16.77
C THR A 67 -10.94 4.66 -15.80
N ALA A 68 -10.92 5.96 -16.14
CA ALA A 68 -10.31 7.00 -15.33
C ALA A 68 -11.35 8.00 -14.83
N ASN A 69 -11.21 8.42 -13.57
CA ASN A 69 -11.85 9.60 -13.00
C ASN A 69 -10.76 10.53 -12.44
N TYR A 70 -11.11 11.80 -12.25
CA TYR A 70 -10.20 12.82 -11.73
C TYR A 70 -10.70 13.26 -10.35
N PHE A 71 -9.85 13.15 -9.34
CA PHE A 71 -10.15 13.55 -7.97
C PHE A 71 -9.38 14.80 -7.58
N TYR A 72 -10.05 15.75 -6.95
CA TYR A 72 -9.48 17.03 -6.53
C TYR A 72 -9.59 17.14 -5.00
N PRO A 73 -8.61 16.61 -4.25
CA PRO A 73 -8.63 16.64 -2.79
C PRO A 73 -8.52 18.06 -2.24
N LEU A 74 -9.38 18.33 -1.26
CA LEU A 74 -9.41 19.57 -0.49
C LEU A 74 -8.52 19.47 0.74
N GLU A 75 -7.83 20.57 1.04
CA GLU A 75 -7.08 20.75 2.29
C GLU A 75 -8.00 20.70 3.53
N PRO A 76 -7.48 20.33 4.72
CA PRO A 76 -6.08 20.00 5.00
C PRO A 76 -5.71 18.52 4.89
N ASP A 77 -6.69 17.63 4.76
CA ASP A 77 -6.50 16.18 4.91
C ASP A 77 -6.78 15.38 3.63
N GLY A 78 -7.33 16.01 2.59
CA GLY A 78 -7.69 15.36 1.35
C GLY A 78 -8.85 14.36 1.47
N LEU A 79 -9.53 14.27 2.62
CA LEU A 79 -10.64 13.34 2.84
C LEU A 79 -11.90 13.74 2.07
N LYS A 80 -11.97 15.00 1.63
CA LYS A 80 -13.06 15.54 0.80
C LYS A 80 -12.50 16.02 -0.53
N GLY A 81 -13.37 16.09 -1.53
CA GLY A 81 -13.02 16.60 -2.85
C GLY A 81 -14.07 16.23 -3.88
N GLU A 82 -13.99 16.86 -5.04
CA GLU A 82 -14.85 16.52 -6.18
C GLU A 82 -14.20 15.39 -6.99
N ILE A 83 -15.01 14.45 -7.48
CA ILE A 83 -14.59 13.47 -8.49
C ILE A 83 -15.33 13.80 -9.79
N THR A 84 -14.60 13.95 -10.89
CA THR A 84 -15.15 14.22 -12.22
C THR A 84 -14.69 13.18 -13.24
N GLN A 85 -15.48 12.96 -14.30
CA GLN A 85 -15.08 12.09 -15.42
C GLN A 85 -14.20 12.81 -16.43
N ILE A 86 -14.21 14.15 -16.41
CA ILE A 86 -13.47 15.00 -17.34
C ILE A 86 -12.54 15.90 -16.53
N ARG A 87 -11.31 16.02 -17.01
CA ARG A 87 -10.26 16.89 -16.46
C ARG A 87 -10.75 18.34 -16.40
N ARG A 88 -10.41 19.06 -15.32
CA ARG A 88 -10.71 20.50 -15.18
C ARG A 88 -9.62 21.23 -14.39
N PRO A 89 -9.53 22.57 -14.50
CA PRO A 89 -8.66 23.36 -13.64
C PRO A 89 -8.99 23.20 -12.15
N LEU A 90 -7.98 23.43 -11.29
CA LEU A 90 -8.14 23.46 -9.84
C LEU A 90 -9.03 24.63 -9.40
N LYS A 91 -9.85 24.38 -8.38
CA LYS A 91 -10.65 25.38 -7.68
C LYS A 91 -9.94 25.79 -6.37
N GLU A 92 -10.42 26.87 -5.76
CA GLU A 92 -9.90 27.31 -4.47
C GLU A 92 -10.00 26.20 -3.40
N GLY A 93 -8.91 25.99 -2.66
CA GLY A 93 -8.80 24.94 -1.65
C GLY A 93 -8.42 23.55 -2.18
N GLU A 94 -8.43 23.34 -3.50
CA GLU A 94 -7.95 22.10 -4.10
C GLU A 94 -6.43 22.14 -4.25
N SER A 95 -5.79 21.09 -3.79
CA SER A 95 -4.33 21.02 -3.72
C SER A 95 -3.69 20.55 -5.03
N MET A 96 -4.36 19.67 -5.77
CA MET A 96 -3.85 19.02 -6.98
C MET A 96 -4.93 18.17 -7.65
N GLU A 97 -4.63 17.67 -8.85
CA GLU A 97 -5.45 16.72 -9.59
C GLU A 97 -4.88 15.31 -9.48
N TRP A 98 -5.69 14.35 -9.08
CA TRP A 98 -5.35 12.93 -8.99
C TRP A 98 -6.08 12.15 -10.07
N VAL A 99 -5.44 11.14 -10.64
CA VAL A 99 -6.10 10.20 -11.57
C VAL A 99 -6.44 8.92 -10.82
N LEU A 100 -7.73 8.63 -10.73
CA LEU A 100 -8.28 7.41 -10.13
C LEU A 100 -8.61 6.42 -11.24
N LEU A 101 -8.05 5.21 -11.19
CA LEU A 101 -8.28 4.17 -12.19
C LEU A 101 -9.04 2.98 -11.58
N SER A 102 -9.94 2.37 -12.35
CA SER A 102 -10.68 1.18 -11.91
C SER A 102 -9.85 -0.11 -11.83
N GLY A 103 -8.55 -0.02 -12.14
CA GLY A 103 -7.62 -1.14 -12.21
C GLY A 103 -6.92 -1.49 -10.89
N THR A 104 -5.92 -2.36 -11.00
CA THR A 104 -5.00 -2.71 -9.91
C THR A 104 -3.87 -1.67 -9.77
N PRO A 105 -3.12 -1.65 -8.66
CA PRO A 105 -1.96 -0.76 -8.49
C PRO A 105 -0.92 -0.90 -9.61
N ALA A 106 -0.61 -2.14 -10.02
CA ALA A 106 0.30 -2.41 -11.13
C ALA A 106 -0.23 -1.89 -12.48
N THR A 107 -1.53 -2.01 -12.72
CA THR A 107 -2.21 -1.41 -13.88
C THR A 107 -2.08 0.11 -13.85
N CYS A 108 -2.27 0.74 -12.68
CA CYS A 108 -2.15 2.18 -12.52
C CYS A 108 -0.74 2.69 -12.85
N ALA A 109 0.28 2.02 -12.30
CA ALA A 109 1.67 2.38 -12.56
C ALA A 109 2.01 2.28 -14.06
N ASN A 110 1.58 1.22 -14.73
CA ASN A 110 1.87 1.03 -16.15
C ASN A 110 1.15 2.06 -17.04
N ILE A 111 -0.16 2.30 -16.82
CA ILE A 111 -0.93 3.33 -17.55
C ILE A 111 -0.32 4.71 -17.33
N ALA A 112 0.11 5.03 -16.11
CA ALA A 112 0.76 6.29 -15.81
C ALA A 112 2.06 6.48 -16.62
N LEU A 113 2.93 5.47 -16.64
CA LEU A 113 4.23 5.53 -17.31
C LEU A 113 4.15 5.57 -18.84
N HIS A 114 3.11 4.98 -19.44
CA HIS A 114 3.05 4.79 -20.89
C HIS A 114 1.96 5.59 -21.60
N ASN A 115 0.88 5.96 -20.92
CA ASN A 115 -0.29 6.59 -21.54
C ASN A 115 -0.55 8.00 -21.01
N LEU A 116 -0.33 8.24 -19.71
CA LEU A 116 -0.58 9.56 -19.11
C LEU A 116 0.67 10.44 -19.14
N TYR A 117 1.83 9.87 -18.81
CA TYR A 117 3.09 10.60 -18.64
C TYR A 117 4.26 9.91 -19.38
N PRO A 118 4.13 9.59 -20.68
CA PRO A 118 5.16 8.89 -21.44
C PRO A 118 6.49 9.64 -21.39
N GLY A 119 7.51 8.98 -20.83
CA GLY A 119 8.88 9.48 -20.70
C GLY A 119 9.01 10.82 -19.96
N GLN A 120 8.15 11.05 -18.97
CA GLN A 120 8.20 12.24 -18.09
C GLN A 120 8.59 11.90 -16.65
N ILE A 121 8.39 10.65 -16.21
CA ILE A 121 8.59 10.23 -14.81
C ILE A 121 10.05 9.86 -14.58
N ASP A 122 10.64 10.39 -13.51
CA ASP A 122 12.02 10.11 -13.07
C ASP A 122 12.09 9.03 -11.97
N LEU A 123 11.04 8.93 -11.16
CA LEU A 123 10.94 8.02 -10.02
C LEU A 123 9.50 7.59 -9.80
N VAL A 124 9.29 6.32 -9.46
CA VAL A 124 7.99 5.83 -8.98
C VAL A 124 8.06 5.57 -7.48
N ILE A 125 7.12 6.14 -6.74
CA ILE A 125 6.90 5.83 -5.33
C ILE A 125 5.54 5.15 -5.18
N SER A 126 5.53 3.96 -4.57
CA SER A 126 4.29 3.27 -4.20
C SER A 126 4.12 3.29 -2.68
N GLY A 127 2.96 3.78 -2.23
CA GLY A 127 2.60 3.92 -0.83
C GLY A 127 2.39 5.40 -0.42
N PRO A 128 2.53 5.73 0.88
CA PRO A 128 2.77 4.80 1.98
C PRO A 128 1.55 3.91 2.25
N ASN A 129 1.78 2.61 2.34
CA ASN A 129 0.77 1.62 2.74
C ASN A 129 0.44 1.73 4.23
N HIS A 130 -0.84 1.57 4.62
CA HIS A 130 -1.26 1.50 6.01
C HIS A 130 -1.17 0.07 6.59
N GLY A 131 0.05 -0.43 6.67
CA GLY A 131 0.41 -1.76 7.14
C GLY A 131 1.85 -2.08 6.76
N ARG A 132 2.44 -3.13 7.34
CA ARG A 132 3.80 -3.55 6.98
C ARG A 132 3.81 -4.46 5.76
N ASN A 133 4.86 -4.37 4.96
CA ASN A 133 5.14 -5.28 3.83
C ASN A 133 6.51 -5.96 4.00
N SER A 134 6.97 -6.13 5.24
CA SER A 134 8.20 -6.84 5.59
C SER A 134 8.00 -8.35 5.49
N SER A 135 9.04 -9.09 5.09
CA SER A 135 9.09 -10.53 4.81
C SER A 135 8.43 -10.98 3.51
N THR A 136 8.93 -12.08 2.93
CA THR A 136 8.49 -12.63 1.64
C THR A 136 6.98 -12.85 1.56
N ALA A 137 6.37 -13.41 2.61
CA ALA A 137 4.93 -13.68 2.69
C ALA A 137 4.09 -12.43 2.45
N PHE A 138 4.40 -11.32 3.12
CA PHE A 138 3.67 -10.07 2.94
C PHE A 138 4.08 -9.36 1.66
N ALA A 139 5.37 -9.37 1.34
CA ALA A 139 5.91 -8.69 0.17
C ALA A 139 5.30 -9.20 -1.15
N LEU A 140 5.13 -10.52 -1.29
CA LEU A 140 4.57 -11.13 -2.50
C LEU A 140 3.06 -10.91 -2.65
N SER A 141 2.34 -10.69 -1.55
CA SER A 141 0.92 -10.35 -1.58
C SER A 141 0.66 -8.85 -1.70
N SER A 142 1.64 -8.00 -1.36
CA SER A 142 1.51 -6.54 -1.32
C SER A 142 1.17 -5.93 -2.68
N GLY A 143 0.10 -5.13 -2.73
CA GLY A 143 -0.22 -4.30 -3.91
C GLY A 143 0.74 -3.12 -4.05
N THR A 144 1.23 -2.58 -2.93
CA THR A 144 2.27 -1.54 -2.88
C THR A 144 3.56 -1.99 -3.57
N LEU A 145 4.11 -3.14 -3.16
CA LEU A 145 5.27 -3.72 -3.85
C LEU A 145 4.91 -4.18 -5.26
N GLY A 146 3.69 -4.69 -5.47
CA GLY A 146 3.18 -5.05 -6.79
C GLY A 146 3.25 -3.91 -7.80
N ALA A 147 2.90 -2.68 -7.39
CA ALA A 147 3.01 -1.50 -8.22
C ALA A 147 4.47 -1.13 -8.52
N ALA A 148 5.36 -1.15 -7.52
CA ALA A 148 6.78 -0.88 -7.69
C ALA A 148 7.47 -1.93 -8.59
N LEU A 149 7.17 -3.22 -8.39
CA LEU A 149 7.63 -4.32 -9.24
C LEU A 149 7.15 -4.16 -10.68
N ALA A 150 5.89 -3.76 -10.87
CA ALA A 150 5.33 -3.52 -12.19
C ALA A 150 5.98 -2.33 -12.89
N ALA A 151 6.12 -1.20 -12.19
CA ALA A 151 6.78 -0.01 -12.69
C ALA A 151 8.22 -0.30 -13.08
N SER A 152 8.98 -0.97 -12.21
CA SER A 152 10.39 -1.26 -12.42
C SER A 152 10.61 -2.10 -13.70
N LEU A 153 9.73 -3.07 -13.97
CA LEU A 153 9.76 -3.86 -15.22
C LEU A 153 9.24 -3.10 -16.45
N SER A 154 8.51 -2.00 -16.25
CA SER A 154 7.90 -1.19 -17.31
C SER A 154 8.86 -0.08 -17.74
N VAL A 155 9.85 -0.44 -18.56
CA VAL A 155 10.83 0.52 -19.11
C VAL A 155 10.10 1.63 -19.88
N PRO A 156 10.18 2.90 -19.46
CA PRO A 156 9.44 3.99 -20.10
C PRO A 156 9.81 4.17 -21.56
N VAL A 157 8.84 4.63 -22.35
CA VAL A 157 9.06 5.08 -23.73
C VAL A 157 9.87 6.38 -23.75
N PRO A 158 10.55 6.71 -24.88
CA PRO A 158 11.24 8.00 -25.03
C PRO A 158 10.35 9.20 -24.67
N GLY A 159 10.96 10.21 -24.06
CA GLY A 159 10.26 11.37 -23.52
C GLY A 159 9.74 12.37 -24.56
N PRO A 160 8.96 13.36 -24.11
CA PRO A 160 8.29 14.34 -24.98
C PRO A 160 9.24 15.24 -25.79
N LEU A 161 10.54 15.24 -25.47
CA LEU A 161 11.58 16.03 -26.14
C LEU A 161 12.41 15.23 -27.16
N THR A 162 11.92 14.08 -27.65
CA THR A 162 12.64 13.16 -28.57
C THR A 162 13.99 12.64 -28.05
N SER A 163 14.27 12.87 -26.76
CA SER A 163 15.46 12.36 -26.10
C SER A 163 15.29 10.88 -25.79
N PRO A 164 16.37 10.07 -25.83
CA PRO A 164 16.34 8.70 -25.36
C PRO A 164 15.75 8.62 -23.94
N SER A 165 15.08 7.51 -23.61
CA SER A 165 14.66 7.26 -22.23
C SER A 165 15.89 7.29 -21.33
N LEU A 166 15.81 8.01 -20.23
CA LEU A 166 16.82 8.02 -19.17
C LEU A 166 16.91 6.65 -18.46
N HIS A 167 15.81 5.91 -18.50
CA HIS A 167 15.61 4.63 -17.84
C HIS A 167 15.57 3.54 -18.89
N GLU A 168 16.72 2.93 -19.18
CA GLU A 168 16.85 1.92 -20.25
C GLU A 168 16.58 0.49 -19.76
N ASN A 169 16.97 0.18 -18.52
CA ASN A 169 16.89 -1.18 -17.98
C ASN A 169 15.68 -1.39 -17.07
N HIS A 170 15.30 -0.36 -16.32
CA HIS A 170 14.20 -0.37 -15.37
C HIS A 170 13.84 1.05 -14.96
N MET A 171 12.64 1.24 -14.46
CA MET A 171 12.24 2.44 -13.73
C MET A 171 12.69 2.33 -12.25
N PRO A 172 13.46 3.29 -11.72
CA PRO A 172 13.77 3.36 -10.29
C PRO A 172 12.49 3.47 -9.46
N CYS A 173 12.36 2.65 -8.43
CA CYS A 173 11.15 2.59 -7.61
C CYS A 173 11.44 2.58 -6.11
N ILE A 174 10.54 3.17 -5.33
CA ILE A 174 10.49 3.03 -3.87
C ILE A 174 9.09 2.51 -3.49
N ALA A 175 9.02 1.47 -2.68
CA ALA A 175 7.78 1.01 -2.04
C ALA A 175 7.84 1.31 -0.54
N ILE A 176 6.89 2.07 0.00
CA ILE A 176 6.90 2.55 1.38
C ILE A 176 5.72 1.97 2.15
N SER A 177 5.97 1.48 3.36
CA SER A 177 4.97 0.84 4.21
C SER A 177 5.08 1.31 5.65
N TYR A 178 3.97 1.79 6.21
CA TYR A 178 3.89 2.22 7.61
C TYR A 178 3.36 1.04 8.43
N GLY A 179 4.26 0.36 9.13
CA GLY A 179 3.90 -0.80 9.92
C GLY A 179 3.26 -0.43 11.23
N VAL A 180 1.94 -0.61 11.28
CA VAL A 180 1.14 -0.43 12.49
C VAL A 180 1.51 -1.50 13.52
N VAL A 181 2.02 -1.06 14.67
CA VAL A 181 2.37 -1.94 15.81
C VAL A 181 1.34 -1.90 16.94
N THR A 182 0.61 -0.79 17.05
CA THR A 182 -0.44 -0.57 18.06
C THR A 182 -1.56 0.27 17.45
N ARG A 183 -2.78 0.13 17.98
CA ARG A 183 -3.93 0.95 17.59
C ARG A 183 -4.64 1.56 18.81
N PRO A 184 -5.30 2.72 18.66
CA PRO A 184 -5.26 3.60 17.48
C PRO A 184 -3.86 4.18 17.26
N VAL A 185 -3.55 4.60 16.02
CA VAL A 185 -2.28 5.27 15.73
C VAL A 185 -2.49 6.76 15.96
N PRO A 186 -1.75 7.41 16.88
CA PRO A 186 -1.82 8.85 17.08
C PRO A 186 -1.32 9.62 15.85
N ASP A 187 -1.93 10.76 15.55
CA ASP A 187 -1.59 11.61 14.40
C ASP A 187 -0.10 12.02 14.40
N ARG A 188 0.44 12.33 15.57
CA ARG A 188 1.87 12.63 15.77
C ARG A 188 2.80 11.53 15.23
N ILE A 189 2.44 10.25 15.39
CA ILE A 189 3.25 9.14 14.87
C ILE A 189 3.18 9.09 13.34
N LEU A 190 2.02 9.41 12.74
CA LEU A 190 1.86 9.47 11.28
C LEU A 190 2.61 10.65 10.67
N GLU A 191 2.65 11.79 11.36
CA GLU A 191 3.47 12.94 11.00
C GLU A 191 4.96 12.55 10.97
N LEU A 192 5.48 12.00 12.08
CA LEU A 192 6.88 11.55 12.18
C LEU A 192 7.23 10.48 11.13
N ALA A 193 6.30 9.54 10.86
CA ALA A 193 6.49 8.53 9.84
C ALA A 193 6.57 9.14 8.44
N SER A 194 5.75 10.16 8.14
CA SER A 194 5.75 10.86 6.86
C SER A 194 6.97 11.75 6.67
N GLU A 195 7.43 12.42 7.72
CA GLU A 195 8.71 13.14 7.71
C GLU A 195 9.88 12.19 7.48
N THR A 196 9.87 11.03 8.15
CA THR A 196 10.89 9.98 7.99
C THR A 196 10.87 9.40 6.59
N ALA A 197 9.70 9.11 6.03
CA ALA A 197 9.55 8.60 4.66
C ALA A 197 10.14 9.58 3.64
N VAL A 198 9.83 10.87 3.77
CA VAL A 198 10.36 11.93 2.89
C VAL A 198 11.88 12.04 3.02
N ASP A 199 12.43 11.99 4.24
CA ASP A 199 13.87 12.03 4.48
C ASP A 199 14.58 10.82 3.84
N VAL A 200 14.02 9.61 3.95
CA VAL A 200 14.59 8.41 3.33
C VAL A 200 14.47 8.47 1.81
N CYS A 201 13.35 8.94 1.26
CA CYS A 201 13.19 9.15 -0.19
C CYS A 201 14.24 10.12 -0.74
N GLN A 202 14.45 11.26 -0.10
CA GLN A 202 15.46 12.23 -0.50
C GLN A 202 16.87 11.62 -0.40
N GLN A 203 17.18 10.91 0.69
CA GLN A 203 18.49 10.28 0.86
C GLN A 203 18.78 9.24 -0.22
N LEU A 204 17.80 8.39 -0.56
CA LEU A 204 17.92 7.42 -1.65
C LEU A 204 18.06 8.11 -2.99
N PHE A 205 17.25 9.13 -3.27
CA PHE A 205 17.30 9.90 -4.51
C PHE A 205 18.68 10.55 -4.71
N ASP A 206 19.25 11.18 -3.69
CA ASP A 206 20.56 11.83 -3.75
C ASP A 206 21.72 10.85 -3.81
N ASN A 207 21.50 9.61 -3.37
CA ASN A 207 22.55 8.60 -3.22
C ASN A 207 22.04 7.23 -3.69
N TRP A 208 21.61 7.15 -4.95
CA TRP A 208 20.99 5.92 -5.46
C TRP A 208 22.00 4.78 -5.62
N GLY A 209 21.65 3.60 -5.12
CA GLY A 209 22.54 2.45 -5.15
C GLY A 209 22.73 1.84 -6.53
N GLU A 210 23.82 1.12 -6.67
CA GLU A 210 24.12 0.30 -7.84
C GLU A 210 23.90 -1.17 -7.51
N ASP A 211 23.28 -1.89 -8.43
CA ASP A 211 23.12 -3.32 -8.42
C ASP A 211 24.34 -3.99 -9.05
N LYS A 212 25.29 -4.35 -8.19
CA LYS A 212 26.59 -4.95 -8.55
C LYS A 212 26.57 -6.48 -8.57
N GLU A 213 25.44 -7.08 -8.20
CA GLU A 213 25.28 -8.52 -8.18
C GLU A 213 25.17 -9.08 -9.60
N VAL A 214 25.42 -10.38 -9.77
CA VAL A 214 25.30 -11.05 -11.07
C VAL A 214 23.91 -10.83 -11.66
N GLY A 215 23.85 -10.44 -12.95
CA GLY A 215 22.61 -10.07 -13.64
C GLY A 215 22.14 -8.63 -13.40
N GLY A 216 22.85 -7.86 -12.57
CA GLY A 216 22.55 -6.45 -12.30
C GLY A 216 22.74 -5.59 -13.53
N LYS A 217 21.85 -4.60 -13.69
CA LYS A 217 21.81 -3.72 -14.87
C LYS A 217 21.98 -2.24 -14.51
N GLY A 218 22.94 -1.94 -13.64
CA GLY A 218 23.27 -0.58 -13.23
C GLY A 218 22.69 -0.23 -11.87
N LEU A 219 21.58 0.52 -11.83
CA LEU A 219 20.98 0.98 -10.58
C LEU A 219 20.21 -0.12 -9.85
N VAL A 220 20.06 0.02 -8.52
CA VAL A 220 19.11 -0.79 -7.75
C VAL A 220 17.69 -0.50 -8.25
N PRO A 221 16.93 -1.52 -8.71
CA PRO A 221 15.64 -1.25 -9.33
C PRO A 221 14.55 -0.79 -8.36
N ILE A 222 14.51 -1.38 -7.16
CA ILE A 222 13.46 -1.14 -6.17
C ILE A 222 14.07 -1.06 -4.78
N TYR A 223 13.63 -0.11 -3.97
CA TYR A 223 13.81 -0.13 -2.52
C TYR A 223 12.48 -0.37 -1.81
N SER A 224 12.39 -1.42 -1.00
CA SER A 224 11.29 -1.62 -0.06
C SER A 224 11.63 -1.01 1.29
N ILE A 225 10.79 -0.09 1.75
CA ILE A 225 10.96 0.62 3.02
C ILE A 225 9.82 0.26 3.96
N ASN A 226 10.16 -0.24 5.15
CA ASN A 226 9.19 -0.42 6.23
C ASN A 226 9.53 0.50 7.39
N ILE A 227 8.57 1.35 7.77
CA ILE A 227 8.66 2.30 8.88
C ILE A 227 7.77 1.78 10.01
N PRO A 228 8.33 1.24 11.11
CA PRO A 228 7.55 0.87 12.28
C PRO A 228 6.95 2.11 12.93
N LEU A 229 5.65 2.09 13.22
CA LEU A 229 4.96 3.20 13.87
C LEU A 229 5.19 3.20 15.39
N VAL A 230 6.46 3.36 15.78
CA VAL A 230 6.93 3.44 17.17
C VAL A 230 7.47 4.84 17.40
N GLU A 231 6.73 5.68 18.12
CA GLU A 231 7.04 7.11 18.29
C GLU A 231 8.49 7.37 18.71
N ALA A 232 8.95 6.70 19.77
CA ALA A 232 10.31 6.85 20.29
C ALA A 232 11.41 6.50 19.27
N ALA A 233 11.11 5.62 18.30
CA ALA A 233 12.05 5.22 17.26
C ALA A 233 11.95 6.08 15.98
N LEU A 234 10.95 6.96 15.88
CA LEU A 234 10.78 7.88 14.75
C LEU A 234 11.25 9.30 15.07
N GLU A 235 11.49 9.61 16.34
CA GLU A 235 12.12 10.86 16.74
C GLU A 235 13.46 11.05 16.02
N LYS A 236 13.70 12.26 15.50
CA LYS A 236 14.76 12.53 14.51
C LYS A 236 16.17 12.14 14.98
N ASN A 237 16.44 12.25 16.29
CA ASN A 237 17.74 11.93 16.89
C ASN A 237 17.88 10.45 17.27
N GLU A 238 16.78 9.72 17.34
CA GLU A 238 16.74 8.30 17.77
C GLU A 238 16.56 7.35 16.58
N ARG A 239 16.01 7.85 15.47
CA ARG A 239 15.69 7.03 14.30
C ARG A 239 16.91 6.28 13.78
N LYS A 240 16.73 4.98 13.59
CA LYS A 240 17.75 4.11 13.02
C LYS A 240 17.25 3.53 11.72
N ILE A 241 17.95 3.87 10.64
CA ILE A 241 17.69 3.38 9.29
C ILE A 241 18.77 2.34 8.96
N VAL A 242 18.36 1.15 8.54
CA VAL A 242 19.27 0.04 8.26
C VAL A 242 18.99 -0.56 6.89
N SER A 243 20.06 -0.86 6.15
CA SER A 243 19.95 -1.69 4.95
C SER A 243 19.72 -3.14 5.39
N THR A 244 18.79 -3.82 4.72
CA THR A 244 18.35 -5.15 5.11
C THR A 244 18.17 -6.08 3.92
N GLU A 245 18.12 -7.38 4.21
CA GLU A 245 17.62 -8.40 3.28
C GLU A 245 16.15 -8.71 3.57
N MET A 246 15.44 -9.29 2.59
CA MET A 246 14.07 -9.74 2.83
C MET A 246 14.04 -11.04 3.62
N TRP A 247 13.34 -11.07 4.75
CA TRP A 247 13.16 -12.31 5.52
C TRP A 247 12.35 -13.32 4.71
N ARG A 248 12.95 -14.48 4.41
CA ARG A 248 12.29 -15.61 3.75
C ARG A 248 11.43 -16.38 4.75
N ASN A 249 10.12 -16.17 4.71
CA ASN A 249 9.14 -16.88 5.54
C ASN A 249 8.00 -17.47 4.69
N ALA A 250 7.11 -18.21 5.35
CA ALA A 250 5.94 -18.84 4.75
C ALA A 250 4.73 -18.72 5.67
N TYR A 251 3.53 -18.86 5.11
CA TYR A 251 2.27 -18.88 5.87
C TYR A 251 1.51 -20.19 5.69
N GLY A 252 0.66 -20.49 6.66
CA GLY A 252 -0.26 -21.62 6.62
C GLY A 252 -1.55 -21.32 5.88
N ARG A 253 -2.66 -21.87 6.37
CA ARG A 253 -3.98 -21.73 5.74
C ARG A 253 -4.46 -20.27 5.76
N LEU A 254 -4.86 -19.75 4.59
CA LEU A 254 -5.48 -18.43 4.43
C LEU A 254 -7.01 -18.44 4.39
N PHE A 255 -7.63 -19.57 4.02
CA PHE A 255 -9.08 -19.67 3.82
C PHE A 255 -9.70 -20.80 4.65
N LYS A 256 -10.90 -20.60 5.19
CA LYS A 256 -11.70 -21.61 5.89
C LYS A 256 -13.03 -21.84 5.17
N THR A 257 -13.50 -23.09 5.18
CA THR A 257 -14.85 -23.44 4.71
C THR A 257 -15.90 -22.66 5.50
N THR A 258 -16.97 -22.22 4.84
CA THR A 258 -18.01 -21.43 5.47
C THR A 258 -19.40 -21.72 4.92
N LYS A 259 -20.41 -21.42 5.75
CA LYS A 259 -21.81 -21.32 5.33
C LYS A 259 -22.26 -19.86 5.18
N LEU A 260 -21.38 -18.89 5.43
CA LEU A 260 -21.69 -17.47 5.29
C LEU A 260 -22.04 -17.15 3.84
N SER A 261 -23.13 -16.39 3.64
CA SER A 261 -23.53 -15.87 2.33
C SER A 261 -22.91 -14.52 2.00
N LYS A 262 -22.31 -13.84 2.99
CA LYS A 262 -21.51 -12.63 2.81
C LYS A 262 -20.24 -12.71 3.64
N ALA A 263 -19.12 -12.33 3.04
CA ALA A 263 -17.87 -12.16 3.75
C ALA A 263 -17.95 -10.89 4.61
N SER A 264 -17.86 -11.03 5.94
CA SER A 264 -17.40 -9.97 6.82
C SER A 264 -15.94 -10.25 7.14
N TYR A 265 -15.04 -9.37 6.72
CA TYR A 265 -13.63 -9.46 7.07
C TYR A 265 -13.46 -8.94 8.51
N ASP A 266 -13.19 -9.86 9.44
CA ASP A 266 -12.71 -9.56 10.78
C ASP A 266 -11.24 -10.00 10.88
N PRO A 267 -10.27 -9.07 10.91
CA PRO A 267 -8.85 -9.39 11.07
C PRO A 267 -8.48 -9.99 12.44
N GLY A 268 -9.40 -10.08 13.41
CA GLY A 268 -9.11 -10.49 14.79
C GLY A 268 -9.18 -12.01 15.05
N ASP A 269 -8.02 -12.69 15.06
CA ASP A 269 -7.79 -13.78 16.02
C ASP A 269 -7.16 -13.13 17.26
N ASP A 270 -7.96 -12.84 18.28
CA ASP A 270 -7.52 -12.29 19.57
C ASP A 270 -6.93 -13.42 20.43
N PRO A 271 -5.64 -13.39 20.83
CA PRO A 271 -5.14 -14.32 21.82
C PRO A 271 -5.55 -13.80 23.21
N VAL A 272 -6.44 -14.57 23.87
CA VAL A 272 -6.75 -14.59 25.32
C VAL A 272 -8.09 -13.94 25.73
N GLN A 273 -9.10 -14.79 25.96
CA GLN A 273 -9.82 -14.82 27.25
C GLN A 273 -10.18 -16.26 27.63
N ILE A 274 -9.24 -16.94 28.31
CA ILE A 274 -9.61 -17.92 29.33
C ILE A 274 -9.81 -17.11 30.61
N VAL A 275 -11.05 -16.74 30.93
CA VAL A 275 -11.48 -16.44 32.32
C VAL A 275 -12.92 -16.94 32.48
N HIS A 276 -13.15 -17.61 33.61
CA HIS A 276 -14.36 -18.30 34.00
C HIS A 276 -15.59 -17.39 34.21
N GLY A 277 -16.78 -17.96 34.02
CA GLY A 277 -17.90 -17.76 34.96
C GLY A 277 -19.07 -16.87 34.51
N ASN A 278 -20.16 -17.53 34.12
CA ASN A 278 -21.55 -17.31 34.53
C ASN A 278 -22.22 -15.90 34.54
N MET A 279 -23.39 -15.85 33.86
CA MET A 279 -24.70 -15.26 34.24
C MET A 279 -25.35 -14.26 33.26
N THR A 280 -26.32 -14.81 32.50
CA THR A 280 -27.75 -14.41 32.32
C THR A 280 -28.22 -12.96 32.13
N ASN A 281 -29.11 -12.83 31.13
CA ASN A 281 -30.37 -12.04 31.04
C ASN A 281 -30.28 -10.53 30.77
N GLN A 282 -30.80 -10.09 29.61
CA GLN A 282 -32.16 -9.55 29.34
C GLN A 282 -32.27 -8.05 29.65
N ASP A 283 -32.37 -7.21 28.61
CA ASP A 283 -33.59 -6.46 28.26
C ASP A 283 -33.30 -5.32 27.27
N LYS A 284 -34.15 -5.21 26.24
CA LYS A 284 -34.31 -4.03 25.36
C LYS A 284 -35.43 -3.14 25.92
N PRO A 285 -35.48 -1.85 25.56
CA PRO A 285 -36.64 -1.45 24.75
C PRO A 285 -36.38 -0.39 23.66
N ASN A 286 -37.07 -0.64 22.54
CA ASN A 286 -37.85 0.23 21.63
C ASN A 286 -37.30 1.50 20.97
N ALA A 287 -37.56 1.51 19.66
CA ALA A 287 -37.34 2.55 18.66
C ALA A 287 -38.48 3.57 18.61
N VAL A 288 -38.17 4.76 18.07
CA VAL A 288 -39.13 5.71 17.52
C VAL A 288 -38.70 6.04 16.08
N GLN A 289 -39.64 5.87 15.15
CA GLN A 289 -39.52 6.19 13.72
C GLN A 289 -39.71 7.69 13.47
N ALA A 290 -38.94 8.26 12.54
CA ALA A 290 -39.35 9.43 11.78
C ALA A 290 -38.78 9.36 10.35
N SER A 291 -39.68 9.60 9.40
CA SER A 291 -39.55 9.53 7.94
C SER A 291 -39.00 10.81 7.31
N ALA A 292 -38.18 10.71 6.26
CA ALA A 292 -38.23 11.58 5.06
C ALA A 292 -37.22 11.12 3.98
N SER A 293 -37.69 11.11 2.74
CA SER A 293 -37.04 10.71 1.49
C SER A 293 -36.27 11.84 0.80
N LEU A 294 -35.07 11.58 0.26
CA LEU A 294 -34.32 12.38 -0.73
C LEU A 294 -33.39 11.45 -1.56
N PRO A 295 -33.04 11.81 -2.83
CA PRO A 295 -32.51 10.88 -3.83
C PRO A 295 -31.01 10.57 -3.66
N SER A 296 -30.64 9.32 -3.95
CA SER A 296 -29.30 8.74 -3.73
C SER A 296 -28.31 9.10 -4.83
N HIS A 297 -27.25 9.82 -4.46
CA HIS A 297 -26.00 9.99 -5.22
C HIS A 297 -25.20 8.68 -5.30
N PRO A 298 -24.32 8.48 -6.30
CA PRO A 298 -23.59 7.23 -6.48
C PRO A 298 -22.68 6.94 -5.28
N HIS A 299 -22.81 5.72 -4.79
CA HIS A 299 -22.25 5.21 -3.56
C HIS A 299 -20.71 5.20 -3.55
N THR A 300 -20.10 6.04 -2.71
CA THR A 300 -18.80 5.71 -2.11
C THR A 300 -19.04 4.61 -1.06
N SER A 301 -18.42 3.45 -1.24
CA SER A 301 -18.52 2.29 -0.34
C SER A 301 -18.19 2.67 1.11
N LYS A 302 -19.09 2.37 2.05
CA LYS A 302 -18.94 2.63 3.49
C LYS A 302 -18.25 1.50 4.27
N THR A 303 -17.61 0.55 3.58
CA THR A 303 -16.89 -0.57 4.22
C THR A 303 -15.51 -0.70 3.60
N SER A 304 -14.54 0.07 4.10
CA SER A 304 -13.12 -0.08 3.76
C SER A 304 -12.43 -0.83 4.90
N THR A 305 -12.29 -2.14 4.77
CA THR A 305 -11.46 -2.95 5.67
C THR A 305 -10.02 -2.91 5.15
N ALA A 306 -9.07 -2.61 6.05
CA ALA A 306 -7.64 -2.57 5.72
C ALA A 306 -7.12 -3.98 5.36
N GLY A 307 -6.01 -4.06 4.63
CA GLY A 307 -5.40 -5.33 4.26
C GLY A 307 -4.93 -6.17 5.47
N PRO A 308 -4.76 -7.50 5.33
CA PRO A 308 -4.37 -8.42 6.41
C PRO A 308 -3.05 -8.17 7.14
N ALA A 309 -2.21 -7.28 6.62
CA ALA A 309 -1.01 -6.83 7.34
C ALA A 309 -1.29 -5.69 8.34
N ALA A 310 -2.53 -5.19 8.39
CA ALA A 310 -2.98 -4.15 9.30
C ALA A 310 -3.60 -4.79 10.55
N LEU A 311 -3.32 -4.24 11.74
CA LEU A 311 -3.96 -4.69 12.99
C LEU A 311 -5.49 -4.49 12.94
N PRO A 312 -6.29 -5.17 13.79
CA PRO A 312 -7.75 -5.10 13.72
C PRO A 312 -8.35 -3.70 13.91
N THR A 313 -9.42 -3.37 13.18
CA THR A 313 -10.20 -2.12 13.31
C THR A 313 -11.55 -2.39 13.98
N PRO A 314 -12.11 -1.47 14.79
CA PRO A 314 -13.46 -1.63 15.35
C PRO A 314 -14.55 -1.63 14.26
N ALA A 315 -15.54 -2.52 14.39
CA ALA A 315 -16.58 -2.75 13.39
C ALA A 315 -17.73 -1.71 13.38
N PRO A 316 -18.34 -1.38 12.21
CA PRO A 316 -19.65 -0.74 12.13
C PRO A 316 -20.81 -1.77 12.19
N PRO A 317 -22.06 -1.33 12.49
CA PRO A 317 -23.20 -2.23 12.71
C PRO A 317 -23.75 -2.91 11.42
N SER A 318 -24.22 -4.15 11.60
CA SER A 318 -24.66 -5.08 10.54
C SER A 318 -25.90 -4.62 9.74
N PRO A 319 -25.96 -4.86 8.42
CA PRO A 319 -27.20 -4.74 7.63
C PRO A 319 -27.90 -6.08 7.32
N ILE A 320 -29.16 -5.92 6.92
CA ILE A 320 -30.26 -6.89 6.81
C ILE A 320 -30.00 -8.07 5.82
N VAL A 321 -30.47 -9.26 6.22
CA VAL A 321 -30.32 -10.55 5.52
C VAL A 321 -31.42 -10.74 4.45
N PRO A 322 -31.08 -11.04 3.17
CA PRO A 322 -32.04 -11.54 2.18
C PRO A 322 -32.32 -13.05 2.36
N LYS A 323 -33.50 -13.52 1.96
CA LYS A 323 -33.90 -14.94 2.03
C LYS A 323 -33.19 -15.77 0.95
N GLU A 324 -32.38 -16.74 1.37
CA GLU A 324 -31.63 -17.70 0.53
C GLU A 324 -32.51 -18.89 0.08
N THR A 325 -32.22 -19.45 -1.10
CA THR A 325 -32.89 -20.63 -1.68
C THR A 325 -32.13 -21.93 -1.40
N LYS A 326 -32.84 -23.07 -1.34
CA LYS A 326 -32.32 -24.38 -0.89
C LYS A 326 -31.14 -24.97 -1.70
N GLU A 327 -30.84 -24.47 -2.90
CA GLU A 327 -29.71 -24.94 -3.72
C GLU A 327 -28.38 -24.26 -3.35
N GLU A 328 -28.41 -23.02 -2.82
CA GLU A 328 -27.20 -22.29 -2.42
C GLU A 328 -26.48 -22.89 -1.20
N ASP A 329 -27.17 -23.76 -0.44
CA ASP A 329 -26.70 -24.36 0.82
C ASP A 329 -25.83 -25.61 0.60
N GLN A 330 -25.78 -26.15 -0.63
CA GLN A 330 -24.92 -27.30 -0.99
C GLN A 330 -23.58 -26.88 -1.61
N GLN A 331 -23.43 -25.61 -2.00
CA GLN A 331 -22.22 -25.12 -2.62
C GLN A 331 -21.08 -25.03 -1.58
N LEU A 332 -19.91 -25.60 -1.92
CA LEU A 332 -18.72 -25.46 -1.09
C LEU A 332 -18.21 -24.01 -1.17
N LYS A 333 -18.27 -23.29 -0.05
CA LYS A 333 -17.84 -21.89 0.06
C LYS A 333 -16.66 -21.77 0.99
N PHE A 334 -15.79 -20.82 0.70
CA PHE A 334 -14.64 -20.47 1.54
C PHE A 334 -14.64 -18.96 1.79
N HIS A 335 -14.14 -18.54 2.94
CA HIS A 335 -13.87 -17.13 3.24
C HIS A 335 -12.43 -16.99 3.71
N PHE A 336 -11.87 -15.79 3.51
CA PHE A 336 -10.55 -15.44 3.99
C PHE A 336 -10.55 -15.40 5.52
N ALA A 337 -9.75 -16.26 6.14
CA ALA A 337 -9.63 -16.43 7.60
C ALA A 337 -8.25 -17.01 7.94
N PRO A 338 -7.18 -16.24 7.69
CA PRO A 338 -5.81 -16.68 7.90
C PRO A 338 -5.44 -16.76 9.38
N ASN A 339 -4.53 -17.68 9.72
CA ASN A 339 -3.82 -17.58 11.00
C ASN A 339 -2.61 -16.63 10.83
N MET A 340 -2.79 -15.36 11.15
CA MET A 340 -1.77 -14.32 10.98
C MET A 340 -0.73 -14.28 12.11
N HIS A 341 -1.00 -14.91 13.26
CA HIS A 341 -0.15 -14.79 14.44
C HIS A 341 1.32 -15.16 14.17
N PRO A 342 1.65 -16.29 13.50
CA PRO A 342 3.06 -16.65 13.25
C PRO A 342 3.77 -15.68 12.29
N LEU A 343 3.00 -15.00 11.41
CA LEU A 343 3.53 -14.00 10.49
C LEU A 343 3.76 -12.65 11.18
N LEU A 344 2.85 -12.28 12.10
CA LEU A 344 2.89 -11.00 12.81
C LEU A 344 3.91 -11.02 13.95
N PHE A 345 3.90 -12.11 14.72
CA PHE A 345 4.69 -12.33 15.93
C PHE A 345 5.48 -13.63 15.82
N PRO A 346 6.55 -13.65 15.01
CA PRO A 346 7.38 -14.83 14.89
C PRO A 346 8.10 -15.15 16.20
N PRO A 347 8.38 -16.43 16.50
CA PRO A 347 9.11 -16.81 17.72
C PRO A 347 10.43 -16.07 17.88
N GLU A 348 10.81 -15.77 19.12
CA GLU A 348 12.08 -15.12 19.41
C GLU A 348 13.26 -15.95 18.86
N GLY A 349 14.19 -15.30 18.15
CA GLY A 349 15.32 -15.95 17.50
C GLY A 349 15.02 -16.62 16.14
N SER A 350 13.75 -16.69 15.70
CA SER A 350 13.41 -17.24 14.37
C SER A 350 13.58 -16.25 13.22
N VAL A 351 13.71 -14.96 13.53
CA VAL A 351 13.92 -13.89 12.55
C VAL A 351 15.42 -13.62 12.43
N PRO A 352 16.05 -13.91 11.28
CA PRO A 352 17.48 -13.72 11.10
C PRO A 352 17.88 -12.26 11.21
N GLU A 353 19.00 -11.99 11.90
CA GLU A 353 19.62 -10.66 11.97
C GLU A 353 19.96 -10.14 10.57
N GLY A 354 19.81 -8.83 10.35
CA GLY A 354 20.00 -8.18 9.05
C GLY A 354 18.78 -8.23 8.14
N THR A 355 17.71 -8.94 8.51
CA THR A 355 16.47 -8.95 7.71
C THR A 355 15.56 -7.77 8.01
N ASP A 356 14.67 -7.47 7.06
CA ASP A 356 13.65 -6.43 7.18
C ASP A 356 12.71 -6.64 8.37
N ALA A 357 12.31 -7.89 8.62
CA ALA A 357 11.50 -8.26 9.78
C ALA A 357 12.27 -8.13 11.10
N TRP A 358 13.59 -8.40 11.11
CA TRP A 358 14.43 -8.20 12.29
C TRP A 358 14.56 -6.71 12.62
N ALA A 359 14.84 -5.87 11.63
CA ALA A 359 14.88 -4.43 11.79
C ALA A 359 13.53 -3.90 12.30
N PHE A 360 12.42 -4.37 11.70
CA PHE A 360 11.08 -4.01 12.14
C PHE A 360 10.82 -4.39 13.61
N ALA A 361 11.21 -5.60 14.02
CA ALA A 361 11.06 -6.06 15.41
C ALA A 361 11.90 -5.24 16.41
N LYS A 362 12.99 -4.61 15.96
CA LYS A 362 13.79 -3.67 16.75
C LYS A 362 13.23 -2.23 16.75
N GLY A 363 12.16 -1.97 16.00
CA GLY A 363 11.61 -0.62 15.79
C GLY A 363 12.45 0.22 14.81
N TRP A 364 13.36 -0.39 14.06
CA TRP A 364 14.22 0.31 13.10
C TRP A 364 13.54 0.38 11.73
N ILE A 365 13.84 1.44 10.98
CA ILE A 365 13.40 1.61 9.60
C ILE A 365 14.25 0.69 8.73
N SER A 366 13.60 -0.23 8.02
CA SER A 366 14.28 -1.13 7.08
C SER A 366 14.29 -0.55 5.67
N VAL A 367 15.41 -0.69 4.97
CA VAL A 367 15.59 -0.31 3.56
C VAL A 367 16.17 -1.52 2.82
N THR A 368 15.31 -2.24 2.12
CA THR A 368 15.64 -3.49 1.43
C THR A 368 15.77 -3.24 -0.07
N PRO A 369 16.98 -3.27 -0.66
CA PRO A 369 17.13 -3.27 -2.11
C PRO A 369 16.56 -4.56 -2.70
N MET A 370 15.82 -4.46 -3.80
CA MET A 370 15.14 -5.57 -4.44
C MET A 370 15.23 -5.49 -5.96
N ARG A 371 15.08 -6.66 -6.59
CA ARG A 371 14.86 -6.82 -8.03
C ARG A 371 13.46 -7.38 -8.27
N ALA A 372 12.90 -7.09 -9.44
CA ALA A 372 11.66 -7.70 -9.90
C ALA A 372 11.93 -9.05 -10.57
N GLU A 373 12.52 -9.99 -9.82
CA GLU A 373 12.84 -11.32 -10.30
C GLU A 373 12.56 -12.38 -9.24
N TYR A 374 12.36 -13.61 -9.69
CA TYR A 374 12.38 -14.75 -8.79
C TYR A 374 13.83 -15.15 -8.55
N ALA A 375 14.22 -15.31 -7.29
CA ALA A 375 15.54 -15.83 -6.94
C ALA A 375 15.64 -17.29 -7.43
N CYS A 376 16.50 -17.54 -8.43
CA CYS A 376 16.80 -18.90 -8.87
C CYS A 376 17.76 -19.57 -7.88
N LEU A 377 17.54 -20.85 -7.58
CA LEU A 377 18.55 -21.68 -6.93
C LEU A 377 19.71 -21.88 -7.92
N GLY A 378 20.95 -21.88 -7.42
CA GLY A 378 22.13 -22.09 -8.26
C GLY A 378 21.97 -23.36 -9.11
N ALA A 379 22.32 -23.28 -10.39
CA ALA A 379 22.27 -24.42 -11.29
C ALA A 379 23.33 -25.45 -10.85
N THR A 380 22.95 -26.43 -10.03
CA THR A 380 23.70 -27.68 -9.96
C THR A 380 23.56 -28.37 -11.31
N SER A 381 24.68 -28.66 -11.96
CA SER A 381 24.71 -29.45 -13.18
C SER A 381 23.87 -30.71 -12.99
N MET A 382 22.87 -30.90 -13.84
CA MET A 382 22.23 -32.21 -13.98
C MET A 382 23.22 -33.09 -14.73
N GLU A 383 24.09 -33.78 -14.00
CA GLU A 383 24.91 -34.88 -14.53
C GLU A 383 24.08 -36.16 -14.70
#